data_AF-A0A7X3I0V9-F1
#
_entry.id   AF-A0A7X3I0V9-F1
#
_cell.length_a   1.000
_cell.length_b   1.000
_cell.length_c   1.000
_cell.angle_alpha   90.00
_cell.angle_beta   90.00
_cell.angle_gamma   90.00
#
_symmetry.space_group_name_H-M   'P 1'
#
loop_
_entity.id
_entity.type
_entity.pdbx_description
1 polymer ?
#
loop_
_entity_poly.entity_id
_entity_poly.type
_entity_poly.pdbx_seq_one_letter_code
_entity_poly.pdbx_strand_id
1 'polypeptide(L)'
;MGKDLIPKVAWASSRRAFLYRGTLALGGALLGGPVFAAEQVCRLTEPEILGPFYRFGAPLRSQLAGPEEPGERLVLTGTVFSSDCHSPLRGALIEVWQANSAGLYDTLKPGNFTEASTFHLRGTLQTDAQGRYVIETVMPGRYPVPPNLPGLEKYAGMMRPAHIHFRVMESLHIPLTTQLYFKGDPFIATDPWADHKPSLAIALEQDGKIRRGVFDIVLARGF
;
A
#
# COMPACT_ATOMS: atom_id res chain seq x y z
N MET A 1 -12.74 -49.27 14.56
CA MET A 1 -12.88 -49.45 16.01
C MET A 1 -11.49 -49.26 16.62
N GLY A 2 -11.09 -48.00 16.83
CA GLY A 2 -10.70 -47.48 18.15
C GLY A 2 -9.23 -47.77 18.48
N LYS A 3 -8.36 -46.84 18.88
CA LYS A 3 -8.47 -45.45 19.27
C LYS A 3 -7.11 -44.80 18.98
N ASP A 4 -7.14 -43.50 18.76
CA ASP A 4 -5.98 -42.61 18.74
C ASP A 4 -5.14 -42.75 20.01
N LEU A 5 -3.87 -42.31 19.95
CA LEU A 5 -3.30 -41.28 20.83
C LEU A 5 -1.78 -41.10 20.59
N ILE A 6 -1.47 -40.13 19.74
CA ILE A 6 -0.42 -39.09 19.85
C ILE A 6 0.80 -39.40 20.77
N PRO A 7 2.02 -39.52 20.22
CA PRO A 7 3.24 -39.38 21.01
C PRO A 7 3.58 -37.89 21.21
N LYS A 8 3.51 -37.41 22.46
CA LYS A 8 4.07 -36.12 22.88
C LYS A 8 5.59 -36.19 22.79
N VAL A 9 6.20 -35.49 21.84
CA VAL A 9 7.66 -35.30 21.77
C VAL A 9 8.04 -34.25 22.82
N ALA A 10 8.70 -34.72 23.89
CA ALA A 10 9.31 -33.87 24.90
C ALA A 10 10.53 -33.16 24.30
N TRP A 11 10.54 -31.82 24.33
CA TRP A 11 11.73 -31.03 24.02
C TRP A 11 12.67 -31.06 25.23
N ALA A 12 13.75 -31.82 25.10
CA ALA A 12 14.85 -31.81 26.06
C ALA A 12 15.59 -30.46 25.98
N SER A 13 15.61 -29.73 27.09
CA SER A 13 16.43 -28.53 27.25
C SER A 13 17.85 -28.94 27.66
N SER A 14 18.79 -28.86 26.72
CA SER A 14 20.22 -29.08 26.99
C SER A 14 20.88 -27.79 27.48
N ARG A 15 21.22 -27.76 28.76
CA ARG A 15 22.11 -26.78 29.40
C ARG A 15 23.56 -27.31 29.39
N ARG A 16 24.50 -26.56 28.82
CA ARG A 16 25.94 -26.47 29.16
C ARG A 16 26.55 -25.41 28.22
N ALA A 17 26.76 -24.18 28.69
CA ALA A 17 27.93 -23.72 29.45
C ALA A 17 29.24 -23.84 28.66
N PHE A 18 29.63 -22.73 28.01
CA PHE A 18 31.03 -22.43 27.73
C PHE A 18 31.34 -21.06 28.31
N LEU A 19 32.32 -21.06 29.21
CA LEU A 19 32.67 -19.97 30.11
C LEU A 19 33.99 -19.34 29.67
N TYR A 20 34.11 -18.04 29.95
CA TYR A 20 35.31 -17.23 30.13
C TYR A 20 36.22 -16.93 28.93
N ARG A 21 36.12 -15.69 28.43
CA ARG A 21 37.24 -14.75 28.48
C ARG A 21 36.73 -13.38 28.94
N GLY A 22 37.20 -12.96 30.10
CA GLY A 22 36.97 -11.62 30.64
C GLY A 22 37.96 -10.62 30.07
N THR A 23 37.47 -9.41 29.85
CA THR A 23 38.25 -8.17 29.92
C THR A 23 37.36 -7.14 30.60
N LEU A 24 37.75 -6.70 31.80
CA LEU A 24 37.21 -5.50 32.41
C LEU A 24 37.65 -4.29 31.57
N ALA A 25 36.70 -3.60 30.95
CA ALA A 25 36.84 -2.19 30.62
C ALA A 25 35.97 -1.41 31.60
N LEU A 26 36.59 -0.99 32.71
CA LEU A 26 36.10 0.09 33.56
C LEU A 26 36.34 1.40 32.82
N GLY A 27 35.29 2.16 32.51
CA GLY A 27 35.44 3.56 32.14
C GLY A 27 34.43 4.04 31.10
N GLY A 28 33.33 4.60 31.58
CA GLY A 28 32.37 5.32 30.74
C GLY A 28 30.98 5.26 31.34
N ALA A 29 30.70 6.13 32.31
CA ALA A 29 29.34 6.39 32.74
C ALA A 29 28.52 6.82 31.52
N LEU A 30 27.69 5.92 31.00
CA LEU A 30 26.66 6.27 30.04
C LEU A 30 25.68 7.19 30.77
N LEU A 31 25.78 8.49 30.51
CA LEU A 31 24.68 9.42 30.74
C LEU A 31 23.52 8.93 29.86
N GLY A 32 22.70 8.03 30.41
CA GLY A 32 21.41 7.66 29.86
C GLY A 32 20.49 8.87 29.96
N GLY A 33 20.65 9.80 29.01
CA GLY A 33 19.62 10.79 28.75
C GLY A 33 18.35 10.07 28.32
N PRO A 34 17.16 10.63 28.60
CA PRO A 34 15.92 10.03 28.12
C PRO A 34 16.01 9.91 26.60
N VAL A 35 15.92 8.68 26.12
CA VAL A 35 15.65 8.44 24.70
C VAL A 35 14.22 8.92 24.51
N PHE A 36 14.05 10.18 24.10
CA PHE A 36 12.79 10.64 23.57
C PHE A 36 12.56 9.84 22.29
N ALA A 37 11.78 8.75 22.40
CA ALA A 37 11.17 8.15 21.24
C ALA A 37 10.40 9.28 20.56
N ALA A 38 10.81 9.65 19.35
CA ALA A 38 10.08 10.63 18.57
C ALA A 38 8.64 10.13 18.47
N GLU A 39 7.72 10.83 19.13
CA GLU A 39 6.30 10.53 19.05
C GLU A 39 5.95 10.62 17.57
N GLN A 40 5.61 9.49 16.95
CA GLN A 40 5.14 9.48 15.57
C GLN A 40 3.85 10.28 15.58
N VAL A 41 3.94 11.53 15.11
CA VAL A 41 2.78 12.41 14.98
C VAL A 41 1.75 11.66 14.15
N CYS A 42 0.62 11.32 14.76
CA CYS A 42 -0.48 10.68 14.07
C CYS A 42 -0.94 11.60 12.93
N ARG A 43 -0.86 11.10 11.69
CA ARG A 43 -1.20 11.84 10.48
C ARG A 43 -2.22 11.06 9.68
N LEU A 44 -3.29 11.75 9.30
CA LEU A 44 -4.26 11.24 8.35
C LEU A 44 -3.59 11.05 6.98
N THR A 45 -4.01 10.03 6.24
CA THR A 45 -3.52 9.84 4.87
C THR A 45 -4.01 10.98 4.00
N GLU A 46 -3.10 11.58 3.24
CA GLU A 46 -3.41 12.74 2.41
C GLU A 46 -4.35 12.34 1.24
N PRO A 47 -5.36 13.17 0.92
CA PRO A 47 -6.25 12.90 -0.21
C PRO A 47 -5.57 13.18 -1.55
N GLU A 48 -6.05 12.51 -2.59
CA GLU A 48 -5.69 12.75 -3.99
C GLU A 48 -6.89 12.89 -4.90
N ILE A 49 -6.63 13.42 -6.10
CA ILE A 49 -7.65 13.43 -7.15
C ILE A 49 -8.06 11.99 -7.49
N LEU A 50 -9.36 11.80 -7.74
CA LEU A 50 -9.91 10.54 -8.25
C LEU A 50 -9.28 10.16 -9.60
N GLY A 51 -8.93 11.16 -10.40
CA GLY A 51 -8.50 10.96 -11.77
C GLY A 51 -9.65 10.46 -12.67
N PRO A 52 -9.43 10.43 -13.98
CA PRO A 52 -10.51 10.24 -14.93
C PRO A 52 -10.75 8.77 -15.29
N PHE A 53 -9.99 7.86 -14.65
CA PHE A 53 -9.98 6.42 -14.93
C PHE A 53 -10.66 5.58 -13.85
N TYR A 54 -11.22 6.18 -12.80
CA TYR A 54 -11.99 5.44 -11.80
C TYR A 54 -13.24 4.82 -12.43
N ARG A 55 -13.49 3.53 -12.16
CA ARG A 55 -14.69 2.80 -12.62
C ARG A 55 -15.31 2.07 -11.44
N PHE A 56 -16.58 2.36 -11.17
CA PHE A 56 -17.35 1.70 -10.12
C PHE A 56 -17.65 0.23 -10.46
N GLY A 57 -17.78 -0.60 -9.42
CA GLY A 57 -18.24 -2.00 -9.54
C GLY A 57 -17.14 -3.03 -9.78
N ALA A 58 -15.87 -2.69 -9.47
CA ALA A 58 -14.78 -3.65 -9.55
C ALA A 58 -15.03 -4.85 -8.62
N PRO A 59 -14.73 -6.09 -9.06
CA PRO A 59 -15.05 -7.30 -8.30
C PRO A 59 -14.23 -7.39 -7.01
N LEU A 60 -14.75 -8.13 -6.02
CA LEU A 60 -14.01 -8.43 -4.80
C LEU A 60 -12.83 -9.36 -5.11
N ARG A 61 -11.60 -8.84 -5.05
CA ARG A 61 -10.35 -9.60 -5.25
C ARG A 61 -9.13 -8.83 -4.76
N SER A 62 -8.16 -9.56 -4.19
CA SER A 62 -6.84 -9.04 -3.84
C SER A 62 -5.80 -9.21 -4.96
N GLN A 63 -5.95 -10.23 -5.80
CA GLN A 63 -5.09 -10.45 -6.95
C GLN A 63 -5.61 -9.67 -8.16
N LEU A 64 -4.96 -8.56 -8.47
CA LEU A 64 -5.27 -7.72 -9.62
C LEU A 64 -4.57 -8.23 -10.89
N ALA A 65 -3.32 -8.67 -10.74
CA ALA A 65 -2.51 -9.18 -11.84
C ALA A 65 -2.48 -10.71 -11.83
N GLY A 66 -2.92 -11.32 -12.93
CA GLY A 66 -2.77 -12.75 -13.17
C GLY A 66 -1.31 -13.15 -13.45
N PRO A 67 -1.01 -14.46 -13.52
CA PRO A 67 0.33 -14.98 -13.81
C PRO A 67 0.88 -14.57 -15.18
N GLU A 68 0.00 -14.30 -16.14
CA GLU A 68 0.36 -13.85 -17.49
C GLU A 68 0.44 -12.32 -17.63
N GLU A 69 0.08 -11.56 -16.58
CA GLU A 69 0.16 -10.10 -16.64
C GLU A 69 1.63 -9.67 -16.77
N PRO A 70 1.99 -8.90 -17.80
CA PRO A 70 3.34 -8.39 -17.97
C PRO A 70 3.73 -7.38 -16.88
N GLY A 71 5.02 -7.35 -16.56
CA GLY A 71 5.58 -6.37 -15.63
C GLY A 71 6.22 -7.00 -14.41
N GLU A 72 6.90 -6.16 -13.65
CA GLU A 72 7.54 -6.56 -12.41
C GLU A 72 6.50 -6.80 -11.32
N ARG A 73 6.58 -7.95 -10.64
CA ARG A 73 5.59 -8.34 -9.62
C ARG A 73 5.69 -7.42 -8.40
N LEU A 74 4.53 -7.01 -7.89
CA LEU A 74 4.40 -6.16 -6.72
C LEU A 74 3.38 -6.78 -5.77
N VAL A 75 3.77 -6.91 -4.50
CA VAL A 75 2.84 -7.19 -3.40
C VAL A 75 2.79 -5.96 -2.50
N LEU A 76 1.61 -5.37 -2.39
CA LEU A 76 1.35 -4.29 -1.44
C LEU A 76 0.55 -4.82 -0.27
N THR A 77 0.97 -4.44 0.92
CA THR A 77 0.25 -4.71 2.16
C THR A 77 -0.02 -3.39 2.87
N GLY A 78 -0.93 -3.42 3.83
CA GLY A 78 -1.19 -2.27 4.69
C GLY A 78 -2.26 -2.58 5.70
N THR A 79 -2.43 -1.65 6.62
CA THR A 79 -3.50 -1.64 7.61
C THR A 79 -4.27 -0.34 7.48
N VAL A 80 -5.60 -0.43 7.51
CA VAL A 80 -6.47 0.74 7.61
C VAL A 80 -6.72 1.02 9.08
N PHE A 81 -6.42 2.25 9.53
CA PHE A 81 -6.58 2.73 10.89
C PHE A 81 -7.63 3.84 10.98
N SER A 82 -8.21 4.00 12.17
CA SER A 82 -9.00 5.17 12.55
C SER A 82 -8.11 6.41 12.72
N SER A 83 -8.72 7.56 12.96
CA SER A 83 -8.03 8.86 13.08
C SER A 83 -7.07 8.96 14.28
N ASP A 84 -7.01 7.95 15.14
CA ASP A 84 -6.06 7.82 16.25
C ASP A 84 -4.74 7.13 15.85
N CYS A 85 -4.61 6.71 14.59
CA CYS A 85 -3.47 5.97 14.03
C CYS A 85 -3.15 4.62 14.68
N HIS A 86 -4.03 4.12 15.56
CA HIS A 86 -3.77 2.91 16.32
C HIS A 86 -4.89 1.89 16.17
N SER A 87 -6.15 2.33 16.11
CA SER A 87 -7.32 1.46 16.05
C SER A 87 -7.51 0.91 14.64
N PRO A 88 -7.28 -0.39 14.37
CA PRO A 88 -7.48 -0.94 13.04
C PRO A 88 -8.97 -0.99 12.69
N LEU A 89 -9.28 -0.69 11.42
CA LEU A 89 -10.63 -0.68 10.89
C LEU A 89 -10.92 -1.98 10.15
N ARG A 90 -11.63 -2.88 10.82
CA ARG A 90 -12.16 -4.11 10.23
C ARG A 90 -13.25 -3.81 9.20
N GLY A 91 -13.25 -4.54 8.10
CA GLY A 91 -14.35 -4.52 7.13
C GLY A 91 -14.40 -3.26 6.26
N ALA A 92 -13.39 -2.39 6.33
CA ALA A 92 -13.24 -1.26 5.43
C ALA A 92 -13.12 -1.77 3.99
N LEU A 93 -13.86 -1.13 3.08
CA LEU A 93 -13.81 -1.43 1.66
C LEU A 93 -12.74 -0.57 0.98
N ILE A 94 -11.90 -1.20 0.17
CA ILE A 94 -10.82 -0.55 -0.57
C ILE A 94 -11.06 -0.83 -2.05
N GLU A 95 -11.50 0.17 -2.81
CA GLU A 95 -11.48 0.12 -4.26
C GLU A 95 -10.09 0.52 -4.75
N VAL A 96 -9.47 -0.32 -5.58
CA VAL A 96 -8.12 -0.11 -6.13
C VAL A 96 -8.14 -0.18 -7.65
N TRP A 97 -7.38 0.71 -8.29
CA TRP A 97 -7.14 0.66 -9.73
C TRP A 97 -5.77 1.23 -10.09
N GLN A 98 -5.19 0.72 -11.18
CA GLN A 98 -3.91 1.20 -11.70
C GLN A 98 -3.80 0.98 -13.20
N ALA A 99 -2.80 1.61 -13.82
CA ALA A 99 -2.35 1.24 -15.16
C ALA A 99 -1.55 -0.07 -15.14
N ASN A 100 -1.45 -0.73 -16.30
CA ASN A 100 -0.49 -1.81 -16.51
C ASN A 100 0.95 -1.29 -16.57
N SER A 101 1.92 -2.20 -16.72
CA SER A 101 3.35 -1.84 -16.77
C SER A 101 3.73 -0.90 -17.92
N ALA A 102 2.87 -0.77 -18.94
CA ALA A 102 3.04 0.13 -20.09
C ALA A 102 2.31 1.49 -19.91
N GLY A 103 1.69 1.73 -18.75
CA GLY A 103 0.97 2.99 -18.49
C GLY A 103 -0.44 3.04 -19.11
N LEU A 104 -1.01 1.89 -19.49
CA LEU A 104 -2.33 1.82 -20.08
C LEU A 104 -3.37 1.36 -19.06
N TYR A 105 -4.50 2.06 -19.03
CA TYR A 105 -5.73 1.59 -18.38
C TYR A 105 -6.59 0.81 -19.37
N ASP A 106 -7.49 0.00 -18.84
CA ASP A 106 -8.47 -0.80 -19.59
C ASP A 106 -9.61 0.02 -20.23
N THR A 107 -9.39 1.32 -20.45
CA THR A 107 -10.32 2.22 -21.13
C THR A 107 -9.58 3.12 -22.11
N LEU A 108 -10.13 3.22 -23.33
CA LEU A 108 -9.58 4.07 -24.39
C LEU A 108 -9.97 5.54 -24.22
N LYS A 109 -11.04 5.81 -23.46
CA LYS A 109 -11.56 7.16 -23.21
C LYS A 109 -11.88 7.29 -21.73
N PRO A 110 -11.22 8.21 -21.00
CA PRO A 110 -11.58 8.45 -19.60
C PRO A 110 -13.08 8.74 -19.47
N GLY A 111 -13.74 8.17 -18.45
CA GLY A 111 -15.19 8.26 -18.28
C GLY A 111 -16.04 7.37 -19.21
N ASN A 112 -15.45 6.63 -20.16
CA ASN A 112 -16.19 5.66 -20.97
C ASN A 112 -16.19 4.28 -20.31
N PHE A 113 -17.24 4.01 -19.53
CA PHE A 113 -17.42 2.79 -18.72
C PHE A 113 -18.19 1.67 -19.45
N THR A 114 -18.38 1.82 -20.77
CA THR A 114 -19.26 0.94 -21.58
C THR A 114 -18.56 -0.27 -22.19
N GLU A 115 -17.22 -0.32 -22.15
CA GLU A 115 -16.47 -1.50 -22.55
C GLU A 115 -16.65 -2.60 -21.49
N ALA A 116 -17.12 -3.76 -21.93
CA ALA A 116 -17.24 -4.97 -21.11
C ALA A 116 -15.84 -5.57 -20.81
N SER A 117 -14.93 -4.79 -20.23
CA SER A 117 -13.63 -5.29 -19.77
C SER A 117 -13.79 -6.03 -18.44
N THR A 118 -12.89 -6.99 -18.19
CA THR A 118 -12.76 -7.82 -16.98
C THR A 118 -12.25 -7.06 -15.73
N PHE A 119 -12.47 -5.74 -15.70
CA PHE A 119 -11.92 -4.83 -14.69
C PHE A 119 -10.39 -4.96 -14.58
N HIS A 120 -9.67 -5.01 -15.70
CA HIS A 120 -8.23 -5.32 -15.73
C HIS A 120 -7.43 -4.38 -14.80
N LEU A 121 -6.65 -4.99 -13.89
CA LEU A 121 -5.90 -4.31 -12.83
C LEU A 121 -6.74 -3.43 -11.89
N ARG A 122 -7.99 -3.83 -11.64
CA ARG A 122 -8.90 -3.20 -10.67
C ARG A 122 -9.50 -4.23 -9.74
N GLY A 123 -9.79 -3.85 -8.51
CA GLY A 123 -10.43 -4.71 -7.54
C GLY A 123 -11.07 -3.95 -6.41
N THR A 124 -11.93 -4.63 -5.68
CA THR A 124 -12.40 -4.22 -4.36
C THR A 124 -11.82 -5.20 -3.34
N LEU A 125 -11.31 -4.68 -2.22
CA LEU A 125 -10.86 -5.47 -1.10
C LEU A 125 -11.70 -5.14 0.13
N GLN A 126 -11.69 -6.05 1.09
CA GLN A 126 -12.24 -5.81 2.42
C GLN A 126 -11.14 -6.12 3.44
N THR A 127 -10.92 -5.20 4.38
CA THR A 127 -9.92 -5.41 5.44
C THR A 127 -10.33 -6.51 6.41
N ASP A 128 -9.34 -7.24 6.92
CA ASP A 128 -9.56 -8.33 7.87
C ASP A 128 -9.89 -7.84 9.28
N ALA A 129 -9.97 -8.76 10.25
CA ALA A 129 -10.27 -8.43 11.65
C ALA A 129 -9.22 -7.54 12.33
N GLN A 130 -8.02 -7.42 11.75
CA GLN A 130 -6.92 -6.56 12.19
C GLN A 130 -6.77 -5.34 11.28
N GLY A 131 -7.74 -5.05 10.42
CA GLY A 131 -7.70 -3.91 9.50
C GLY A 131 -6.73 -4.09 8.33
N ARG A 132 -6.17 -5.28 8.13
CA ARG A 132 -5.13 -5.52 7.14
C ARG A 132 -5.71 -5.80 5.76
N TYR A 133 -4.94 -5.46 4.73
CA TYR A 133 -5.21 -5.81 3.35
C TYR A 133 -3.94 -6.25 2.62
N VAL A 134 -4.12 -6.97 1.52
CA VAL A 134 -3.05 -7.38 0.60
C VAL A 134 -3.50 -7.23 -0.84
N ILE A 135 -2.65 -6.69 -1.69
CA ILE A 135 -2.86 -6.53 -3.12
C ILE A 135 -1.70 -7.22 -3.84
N GLU A 136 -2.02 -8.16 -4.72
CA GLU A 136 -1.06 -8.81 -5.62
C GLU A 136 -1.23 -8.25 -7.02
N THR A 137 -0.20 -7.58 -7.53
CA THR A 137 -0.27 -6.83 -8.78
C THR A 137 1.10 -6.79 -9.49
N VAL A 138 1.23 -5.91 -10.48
CA VAL A 138 2.49 -5.52 -11.11
C VAL A 138 2.76 -4.04 -10.88
N MET A 139 4.02 -3.65 -10.99
CA MET A 139 4.42 -2.24 -10.97
C MET A 139 3.75 -1.49 -12.13
N PRO A 140 2.98 -0.42 -11.85
CA PRO A 140 2.34 0.37 -12.90
C PRO A 140 3.39 1.14 -13.70
N GLY A 141 3.11 1.30 -14.99
CA GLY A 141 3.84 2.22 -15.85
C GLY A 141 3.46 3.67 -15.57
N ARG A 142 4.37 4.57 -15.90
CA ARG A 142 4.10 6.01 -16.00
C ARG A 142 3.26 6.28 -17.24
N TYR A 143 2.41 7.30 -17.19
CA TYR A 143 1.56 7.65 -18.32
C TYR A 143 1.32 9.16 -18.42
N PRO A 144 1.19 9.70 -19.64
CA PRO A 144 1.00 11.13 -19.81
C PRO A 144 -0.43 11.49 -19.45
N VAL A 145 -0.64 12.68 -18.88
CA VAL A 145 -1.99 13.20 -18.72
C VAL A 145 -2.68 13.23 -20.10
N PRO A 146 -3.83 12.53 -20.25
CA PRO A 146 -4.53 12.49 -21.52
C PRO A 146 -4.88 13.88 -22.04
N PRO A 147 -4.84 14.10 -23.37
CA PRO A 147 -5.31 15.35 -23.94
C PRO A 147 -6.83 15.48 -23.74
N ASN A 148 -7.31 16.73 -23.80
CA ASN A 148 -8.74 17.06 -23.77
C ASN A 148 -9.49 16.60 -22.50
N LEU A 149 -8.79 16.51 -21.36
CA LEU A 149 -9.44 16.35 -20.06
C LEU A 149 -9.99 17.70 -19.58
N PRO A 150 -11.32 17.84 -19.41
CA PRO A 150 -11.92 19.11 -18.97
C PRO A 150 -11.31 19.61 -17.66
N GLY A 151 -10.81 20.84 -17.67
CA GLY A 151 -10.17 21.48 -16.52
C GLY A 151 -8.72 21.05 -16.25
N LEU A 152 -8.17 20.13 -17.05
CA LEU A 152 -6.79 19.64 -16.96
C LEU A 152 -6.00 19.85 -18.25
N GLU A 153 -6.52 20.66 -19.19
CA GLU A 153 -5.95 20.89 -20.52
C GLU A 153 -4.49 21.37 -20.43
N LYS A 154 -4.18 22.22 -19.45
CA LYS A 154 -2.83 22.75 -19.22
C LYS A 154 -1.79 21.69 -18.84
N TYR A 155 -2.23 20.51 -18.41
CA TYR A 155 -1.36 19.41 -18.02
C TYR A 155 -1.23 18.34 -19.11
N ALA A 156 -1.95 18.47 -20.24
CA ALA A 156 -1.94 17.48 -21.31
C ALA A 156 -0.50 17.14 -21.76
N GLY A 157 -0.19 15.84 -21.82
CA GLY A 157 1.15 15.35 -22.20
C GLY A 157 2.18 15.33 -21.07
N MET A 158 1.91 15.97 -19.93
CA MET A 158 2.77 15.87 -18.74
C MET A 158 2.86 14.43 -18.26
N MET A 159 4.06 13.94 -17.98
CA MET A 159 4.25 12.60 -17.44
C MET A 159 3.88 12.53 -15.96
N ARG A 160 2.99 11.60 -15.62
CA ARG A 160 2.69 11.25 -14.22
C ARG A 160 3.66 10.17 -13.71
N PRO A 161 4.10 10.22 -12.44
CA PRO A 161 4.88 9.15 -11.82
C PRO A 161 4.05 7.86 -11.79
N ALA A 162 4.71 6.72 -11.64
CA ALA A 162 4.01 5.46 -11.41
C ALA A 162 3.18 5.56 -10.11
N HIS A 163 1.90 5.15 -10.15
CA HIS A 163 1.01 5.21 -8.99
C HIS A 163 -0.11 4.19 -9.03
N ILE A 164 -0.69 3.92 -7.85
CA ILE A 164 -1.86 3.07 -7.65
C ILE A 164 -2.91 3.91 -6.93
N HIS A 165 -4.14 3.89 -7.43
CA HIS A 165 -5.23 4.64 -6.83
C HIS A 165 -5.96 3.82 -5.77
N PHE A 166 -6.44 4.51 -4.75
CA PHE A 166 -7.23 3.95 -3.66
C PHE A 166 -8.48 4.80 -3.43
N ARG A 167 -9.61 4.14 -3.19
CA ARG A 167 -10.78 4.74 -2.56
C ARG A 167 -11.24 3.87 -1.41
N VAL A 168 -11.14 4.41 -0.20
CA VAL A 168 -11.34 3.66 1.05
C VAL A 168 -12.57 4.17 1.77
N MET A 169 -13.45 3.25 2.16
CA MET A 169 -14.72 3.55 2.81
C MET A 169 -14.90 2.66 4.03
N GLU A 170 -15.33 3.25 5.13
CA GLU A 170 -15.74 2.58 6.36
C GLU A 170 -16.94 3.35 6.92
N SER A 171 -17.89 2.66 7.57
CA SER A 171 -19.20 3.22 7.91
C SER A 171 -19.17 4.48 8.77
N LEU A 172 -18.14 4.69 9.59
CA LEU A 172 -18.04 5.80 10.54
C LEU A 172 -16.95 6.81 10.19
N HIS A 173 -16.32 6.65 9.02
CA HIS A 173 -15.20 7.49 8.59
C HIS A 173 -15.53 8.22 7.29
N ILE A 174 -14.85 9.35 7.07
CA ILE A 174 -14.94 10.10 5.83
C ILE A 174 -14.29 9.25 4.72
N PRO A 175 -14.99 8.96 3.61
CA PRO A 175 -14.39 8.25 2.49
C PRO A 175 -13.15 8.97 1.98
N LEU A 176 -12.04 8.24 1.85
CA LEU A 176 -10.77 8.76 1.38
C LEU A 176 -10.54 8.31 -0.06
N THR A 177 -10.35 9.26 -0.97
CA THR A 177 -9.72 9.01 -2.26
C THR A 177 -8.26 9.42 -2.15
N THR A 178 -7.33 8.53 -2.44
CA THR A 178 -5.88 8.80 -2.40
C THR A 178 -5.14 8.10 -3.55
N GLN A 179 -3.85 8.38 -3.71
CA GLN A 179 -2.93 7.66 -4.61
C GLN A 179 -1.67 7.30 -3.84
N LEU A 180 -1.13 6.14 -4.15
CA LEU A 180 0.18 5.68 -3.70
C LEU A 180 1.21 5.90 -4.81
N TYR A 181 2.32 6.52 -4.48
CA TYR A 181 3.50 6.70 -5.33
C TYR A 181 4.68 5.84 -4.86
N PHE A 182 5.73 5.77 -5.67
CA PHE A 182 6.93 4.98 -5.37
C PHE A 182 8.15 5.90 -5.24
N LYS A 183 8.86 5.83 -4.11
CA LYS A 183 10.08 6.61 -3.88
C LYS A 183 11.10 6.36 -4.99
N GLY A 184 11.73 7.45 -5.44
CA GLY A 184 12.72 7.43 -6.53
C GLY A 184 12.12 7.57 -7.93
N ASP A 185 10.80 7.68 -8.07
CA ASP A 185 10.21 8.03 -9.36
C ASP A 185 10.58 9.49 -9.73
N PRO A 186 11.24 9.73 -10.87
CA PRO A 186 11.74 11.06 -11.23
C PRO A 186 10.63 12.07 -11.54
N PHE A 187 9.41 11.61 -11.83
CA PHE A 187 8.30 12.50 -12.17
C PHE A 187 7.52 12.99 -10.95
N ILE A 188 7.80 12.48 -9.73
CA ILE A 188 7.16 12.99 -8.50
C ILE A 188 7.43 14.48 -8.33
N ALA A 189 8.68 14.93 -8.55
CA ALA A 189 9.06 16.32 -8.34
C ALA A 189 8.42 17.31 -9.34
N THR A 190 7.85 16.81 -10.43
CA THR A 190 7.23 17.63 -11.50
C THR A 190 5.73 17.42 -11.62
N ASP A 191 5.16 16.47 -10.87
CA ASP A 191 3.73 16.20 -10.86
C ASP A 191 3.06 17.09 -9.80
N PRO A 192 2.13 17.98 -10.18
CA PRO A 192 1.50 18.96 -9.29
C PRO A 192 0.58 18.33 -8.23
N TRP A 193 0.27 17.04 -8.34
CA TRP A 193 -0.48 16.27 -7.36
C TRP A 193 0.47 15.57 -6.37
N ALA A 194 1.57 15.01 -6.86
CA ALA A 194 2.50 14.21 -6.06
C ALA A 194 3.60 15.01 -5.33
N ASP A 195 4.06 16.14 -5.89
CA ASP A 195 5.30 16.82 -5.47
C ASP A 195 5.33 17.25 -3.98
N HIS A 196 4.18 17.61 -3.42
CA HIS A 196 4.03 18.11 -2.06
C HIS A 196 3.52 17.05 -1.07
N LYS A 197 3.41 15.78 -1.48
CA LYS A 197 2.84 14.69 -0.67
C LYS A 197 3.83 13.54 -0.46
N PRO A 198 4.98 13.79 0.20
CA PRO A 198 6.00 12.76 0.40
C PRO A 198 5.50 11.58 1.25
N SER A 199 4.42 11.76 2.02
CA SER A 199 3.80 10.69 2.81
C SER A 199 3.16 9.60 1.94
N LEU A 200 2.77 9.94 0.70
CA LEU A 200 2.15 9.03 -0.25
C LEU A 200 3.18 8.25 -1.10
N ALA A 201 4.48 8.56 -0.97
CA ALA A 201 5.53 7.85 -1.69
C ALA A 201 6.20 6.80 -0.79
N ILE A 202 6.03 5.51 -1.10
CA ILE A 202 6.61 4.42 -0.30
C ILE A 202 7.94 3.93 -0.86
N ALA A 203 8.82 3.46 0.03
CA ALA A 203 9.96 2.65 -0.40
C ALA A 203 9.47 1.24 -0.74
N LEU A 204 10.13 0.61 -1.70
CA LEU A 204 9.90 -0.79 -2.01
C LEU A 204 11.13 -1.61 -1.63
N GLU A 205 10.89 -2.78 -1.09
CA GLU A 205 11.90 -3.79 -0.81
C GLU A 205 11.89 -4.84 -1.92
N GLN A 206 13.08 -5.33 -2.28
CA GLN A 206 13.21 -6.44 -3.22
C GLN A 206 13.25 -7.76 -2.45
N ASP A 207 12.32 -8.67 -2.75
CA ASP A 207 12.34 -10.05 -2.26
C ASP A 207 12.29 -11.01 -3.45
N GLY A 208 13.47 -11.52 -3.82
CA GLY A 208 13.65 -12.34 -5.02
C GLY A 208 13.22 -11.57 -6.28
N LYS A 209 12.17 -12.07 -6.96
CA LYS A 209 11.60 -11.46 -8.17
C LYS A 209 10.40 -10.54 -7.90
N ILE A 210 10.05 -10.32 -6.64
CA ILE A 210 8.85 -9.58 -6.23
C ILE A 210 9.27 -8.33 -5.47
N ARG A 211 8.73 -7.17 -5.84
CA ARG A 211 8.79 -5.96 -5.02
C ARG A 211 7.71 -6.00 -3.96
N ARG A 212 8.06 -5.54 -2.75
CA ARG A 212 7.14 -5.45 -1.62
C ARG A 212 7.06 -4.03 -1.10
N GLY A 213 5.86 -3.60 -0.76
CA GLY A 213 5.61 -2.29 -0.16
C GLY A 213 4.55 -2.37 0.93
N VAL A 214 4.65 -1.45 1.88
CA VAL A 214 3.66 -1.23 2.93
C VAL A 214 3.06 0.15 2.73
N PHE A 215 1.74 0.23 2.72
CA PHE A 215 1.01 1.48 2.67
C PHE A 215 -0.12 1.45 3.70
N ASP A 216 0.13 2.03 4.87
CA ASP A 216 -0.91 2.14 5.89
C ASP A 216 -1.80 3.35 5.60
N ILE A 217 -3.11 3.18 5.84
CA ILE A 217 -4.11 4.19 5.53
C ILE A 217 -4.79 4.62 6.81
N VAL A 218 -4.82 5.91 7.10
CA VAL A 218 -5.44 6.49 8.29
C VAL A 218 -6.62 7.34 7.84
N LEU A 219 -7.85 6.93 8.21
CA LEU A 219 -9.07 7.63 7.84
C LEU A 219 -9.46 8.70 8.87
N ALA A 220 -10.01 9.82 8.39
CA ALA A 220 -10.65 10.81 9.25
C ALA A 220 -11.99 10.28 9.77
N ARG A 221 -12.34 10.54 11.04
CA ARG A 221 -13.68 10.25 11.57
C ARG A 221 -14.72 11.20 10.98
N GLY A 222 -15.92 10.67 10.72
CA GLY A 222 -17.04 11.43 10.16
C GLY A 222 -17.90 12.15 11.20
N PHE A 223 -17.72 11.87 12.50
CA PHE A 223 -18.46 12.44 13.62
C PHE A 223 -17.75 12.19 14.96
#